data_AF-A0A930UMF3-F1
#
_entry.id   AF-A0A930UMF3-F1
#
_cell.length_a   1.000
_cell.length_b   1.000
_cell.length_c   1.000
_cell.angle_alpha   90.00
_cell.angle_beta   90.00
_cell.angle_gamma   90.00
#
_symmetry.space_group_name_H-M   'P 1'
#
loop_
_entity.id
_entity.type
_entity.pdbx_description
1 polymer ?
#
loop_
_entity_poly.entity_id
_entity_poly.type
_entity_poly.pdbx_seq_one_letter_code
_entity_poly.pdbx_strand_id
1 'polypeptide(L)'
;MAQEIRKIPLSELVLWSENPRDPVELPTDSQTKEKINQRIADKAFQKDSDWNMKSFCKQMSKGKEFHLNEIPTVSYLDDNPVVYDGNRRVLIGMLIHRVVMGFDAERETFENMLFPLELDCNVCDKQTALDIVNRMHADNRTWRTLQRDIFKHVHMEDEKSDFLIIDDATGIISQHRELNQLFVRDEIFTRDNLHKLGFSIREEELYHWHVNSEDAIKILESIIKIIRGKEVTTRVSRGKIIDVLEGKAGIKAILENTKANIGNSRPLKLDKDEDKVSARLTPRSRAKKPKLFGEKLALPPGDANDLYRDIIDLYDHFNKSAKYQHPAVFIRAGMRLLCETAWDNSHNVPDNNWETYIKTHFQDAKNKLTNDQKNTLSDNNVSGARKLIETLNTGAHDYTASKNMGKAVAISLILGQLLKIWANEHAE
;
A
#
# COMPACT_ATOMS: atom_id res chain seq x y z
N MET A 1 -6.85 23.55 32.70
CA MET A 1 -6.17 23.28 31.42
C MET A 1 -4.97 24.20 31.33
N ALA A 2 -3.76 23.65 31.54
CA ALA A 2 -2.52 24.40 31.38
C ALA A 2 -1.93 24.02 30.03
N GLN A 3 -2.05 24.91 29.06
CA GLN A 3 -1.27 24.86 27.83
C GLN A 3 -0.04 25.73 28.03
N GLU A 4 1.11 25.26 27.59
CA GLU A 4 2.33 26.06 27.61
C GLU A 4 3.20 25.77 26.40
N ILE A 5 3.99 26.76 26.01
CA ILE A 5 4.94 26.60 24.91
C ILE A 5 6.24 26.08 25.49
N ARG A 6 6.69 24.90 25.04
CA ARG A 6 8.02 24.36 25.36
C ARG A 6 8.80 24.09 24.08
N LYS A 7 10.12 24.31 24.14
CA LYS A 7 11.02 23.84 23.09
C LYS A 7 11.36 22.38 23.31
N ILE A 8 11.19 21.56 22.28
CA ILE A 8 11.47 20.12 22.31
C ILE A 8 12.37 19.77 21.11
N PRO A 9 13.49 19.07 21.32
CA PRO A 9 14.33 18.57 20.23
C PRO A 9 13.55 17.63 19.29
N LEU A 10 13.76 17.77 17.99
CA LEU A 10 13.11 16.90 16.98
C LEU A 10 13.37 15.41 17.22
N SER A 11 14.55 15.05 17.72
CA SER A 11 14.93 13.68 18.05
C SER A 11 14.17 13.09 19.24
N GLU A 12 13.59 13.93 20.10
CA GLU A 12 12.87 13.48 21.29
C GLU A 12 11.38 13.25 21.03
N LEU A 13 10.81 13.91 20.01
CA LEU A 13 9.41 13.82 19.62
C LEU A 13 9.05 12.44 19.09
N VAL A 14 7.87 11.95 19.48
CA VAL A 14 7.29 10.70 18.99
C VAL A 14 6.09 11.03 18.11
N LEU A 15 6.14 10.63 16.83
CA LEU A 15 5.03 10.82 15.91
C LEU A 15 3.88 9.87 16.26
N TRP A 16 2.65 10.31 15.95
CA TRP A 16 1.49 9.45 15.83
C TRP A 16 1.04 9.38 14.35
N SER A 17 0.44 8.27 13.93
CA SER A 17 0.18 8.01 12.51
C SER A 17 -0.97 8.83 11.91
N GLU A 18 -1.54 9.82 12.63
CA GLU A 18 -2.71 10.64 12.25
C GLU A 18 -3.93 9.81 11.76
N ASN A 19 -3.89 8.49 11.94
CA ASN A 19 -4.95 7.56 11.58
C ASN A 19 -5.81 7.34 12.82
N PRO A 20 -7.09 7.74 12.80
CA PRO A 20 -8.03 7.53 13.91
C PRO A 20 -8.14 6.11 14.46
N ARG A 21 -7.76 5.12 13.65
CA ARG A 21 -7.79 3.70 14.04
C ARG A 21 -6.55 3.26 14.80
N ASP A 22 -5.43 3.94 14.59
CA ASP A 22 -4.14 3.47 15.08
C ASP A 22 -3.95 3.96 16.53
N PRO A 23 -3.64 3.05 17.48
CA PRO A 23 -3.29 3.47 18.83
C PRO A 23 -2.01 4.33 18.81
N VAL A 24 -1.83 5.14 19.83
CA VAL A 24 -0.56 5.83 20.07
C VAL A 24 0.47 4.77 20.47
N GLU A 25 1.50 4.59 19.63
CA GLU A 25 2.60 3.67 19.89
C GLU A 25 3.68 4.37 20.72
N LEU A 26 4.03 3.80 21.87
CA LEU A 26 5.09 4.32 22.73
C LEU A 26 6.39 3.52 22.60
N PRO A 27 7.55 4.17 22.83
CA PRO A 27 8.82 3.48 22.93
C PRO A 27 8.79 2.40 24.02
N THR A 28 9.50 1.31 23.77
CA THR A 28 9.73 0.20 24.71
C THR A 28 11.20 -0.22 24.65
N ASP A 29 11.64 -1.11 25.53
CA ASP A 29 13.01 -1.67 25.50
C ASP A 29 13.38 -2.26 24.13
N SER A 30 12.39 -2.74 23.37
CA SER A 30 12.59 -3.32 22.03
C SER A 30 12.42 -2.34 20.86
N GLN A 31 11.73 -1.22 21.09
CA GLN A 31 11.35 -0.24 20.06
C GLN A 31 11.72 1.18 20.51
N THR A 32 12.72 1.77 19.85
CA THR A 32 13.14 3.15 20.12
C THR A 32 12.24 4.16 19.40
N LYS A 33 12.30 5.43 19.82
CA LYS A 33 11.59 6.55 19.19
C LYS A 33 11.90 6.65 17.69
N GLU A 34 13.17 6.46 17.33
CA GLU A 34 13.64 6.49 15.95
C GLU A 34 13.01 5.38 15.12
N LYS A 35 12.87 4.16 15.67
CA LYS A 35 12.21 3.05 14.96
C LYS A 35 10.72 3.31 14.75
N ILE A 36 10.04 3.87 15.75
CA ILE A 36 8.62 4.24 15.65
C ILE A 36 8.45 5.33 14.59
N ASN A 37 9.22 6.40 14.68
CA ASN A 37 9.18 7.52 13.74
C ASN A 37 9.56 7.08 12.32
N GLN A 38 10.55 6.19 12.15
CA GLN A 38 10.91 5.63 10.85
C GLN A 38 9.75 4.81 10.26
N ARG A 39 9.11 3.95 11.05
CA ARG A 39 7.95 3.17 10.59
C ARG A 39 6.78 4.08 10.17
N ILE A 40 6.52 5.15 10.94
CA ILE A 40 5.49 6.14 10.60
C ILE A 40 5.87 6.88 9.31
N ALA A 41 7.13 7.28 9.16
CA ALA A 41 7.64 7.88 7.92
C ALA A 41 7.44 6.95 6.71
N ASP A 42 7.84 5.67 6.84
CA ASP A 42 7.68 4.66 5.79
C ASP A 42 6.20 4.53 5.38
N LYS A 43 5.27 4.51 6.33
CA LYS A 43 3.82 4.50 6.06
C LYS A 43 3.34 5.81 5.42
N ALA A 44 3.82 6.96 5.89
CA ALA A 44 3.40 8.27 5.42
C ALA A 44 3.79 8.55 3.95
N PHE A 45 4.90 7.96 3.48
CA PHE A 45 5.39 8.11 2.11
C PHE A 45 4.94 7.01 1.13
N GLN A 46 4.14 6.03 1.58
CA GLN A 46 3.51 5.05 0.69
C GLN A 46 2.55 5.73 -0.30
N LYS A 47 2.42 5.14 -1.49
CA LYS A 47 1.64 5.71 -2.61
C LYS A 47 0.17 5.97 -2.25
N ASP A 48 -0.42 5.08 -1.46
CA ASP A 48 -1.84 5.12 -1.08
C ASP A 48 -2.04 5.63 0.36
N SER A 49 -1.07 6.38 0.90
CA SER A 49 -1.15 6.95 2.24
C SER A 49 -2.09 8.17 2.29
N ASP A 50 -2.96 8.20 3.30
CA ASP A 50 -3.85 9.33 3.57
C ASP A 50 -3.08 10.63 3.93
N TRP A 51 -1.79 10.51 4.29
CA TRP A 51 -0.93 11.65 4.64
C TRP A 51 -0.63 12.57 3.46
N ASN A 52 -0.66 12.04 2.23
CA ASN A 52 -0.31 12.76 1.01
C ASN A 52 1.05 13.49 1.10
N MET A 53 2.06 12.86 1.73
CA MET A 53 3.31 13.55 2.08
C MET A 53 4.03 14.18 0.88
N LYS A 54 3.99 13.57 -0.31
CA LYS A 54 4.65 14.13 -1.50
C LYS A 54 4.08 15.50 -1.90
N SER A 55 2.76 15.67 -1.85
CA SER A 55 2.13 16.95 -2.18
C SER A 55 2.36 17.97 -1.06
N PHE A 56 2.33 17.53 0.20
CA PHE A 56 2.65 18.35 1.36
C PHE A 56 4.10 18.86 1.32
N CYS A 57 5.07 18.01 0.98
CA CYS A 57 6.47 18.42 0.83
C CYS A 57 6.62 19.50 -0.24
N LYS A 58 6.01 19.30 -1.41
CA LYS A 58 6.01 20.29 -2.50
C LYS A 58 5.36 21.62 -2.12
N GLN A 59 4.36 21.60 -1.24
CA GLN A 59 3.74 22.81 -0.72
C GLN A 59 4.69 23.55 0.22
N MET A 60 5.29 22.83 1.17
CA MET A 60 6.18 23.38 2.18
C MET A 60 7.51 23.89 1.60
N SER A 61 8.05 23.23 0.57
CA SER A 61 9.31 23.63 -0.07
C SER A 61 9.26 24.95 -0.84
N LYS A 62 8.08 25.56 -0.98
CA LYS A 62 7.94 26.92 -1.54
C LYS A 62 8.42 28.00 -0.56
N GLY A 63 8.42 27.71 0.73
CA GLY A 63 8.93 28.60 1.77
C GLY A 63 10.44 28.46 1.93
N LYS A 64 11.10 29.52 2.41
CA LYS A 64 12.53 29.49 2.75
C LYS A 64 12.80 29.14 4.22
N GLU A 65 11.79 29.21 5.06
CA GLU A 65 11.89 28.99 6.50
C GLU A 65 10.62 28.35 7.07
N PHE A 66 10.75 27.72 8.22
CA PHE A 66 9.62 27.20 8.99
C PHE A 66 8.94 28.33 9.78
N HIS A 67 7.64 28.53 9.55
CA HIS A 67 6.86 29.54 10.27
C HIS A 67 6.25 28.97 11.56
N LEU A 68 6.32 29.74 12.66
CA LEU A 68 5.80 29.37 13.99
C LEU A 68 4.29 29.62 14.17
N ASN A 69 3.57 29.95 13.10
CA ASN A 69 2.12 30.22 13.19
C ASN A 69 1.28 28.96 13.40
N GLU A 70 1.86 27.77 13.24
CA GLU A 70 1.20 26.49 13.52
C GLU A 70 2.15 25.51 14.24
N ILE A 71 2.47 25.83 15.49
CA ILE A 71 3.29 24.94 16.35
C ILE A 71 2.61 23.59 16.59
N PRO A 72 3.36 22.47 16.68
CA PRO A 72 2.80 21.15 16.98
C PRO A 72 2.11 21.11 18.35
N THR A 73 1.06 20.30 18.48
CA THR A 73 0.44 19.99 19.77
C THR A 73 1.04 18.69 20.32
N VAL A 74 1.56 18.75 21.54
CA VAL A 74 2.26 17.64 22.19
C VAL A 74 1.61 17.34 23.54
N SER A 75 1.45 16.06 23.85
CA SER A 75 1.15 15.60 25.21
C SER A 75 2.16 14.54 25.61
N TYR A 76 2.59 14.60 26.88
CA TYR A 76 3.45 13.57 27.43
C TYR A 76 2.63 12.33 27.78
N LEU A 77 3.09 11.17 27.32
CA LEU A 77 2.54 9.86 27.68
C LEU A 77 3.71 8.97 28.08
N ASP A 78 3.72 8.51 29.33
CA ASP A 78 4.85 7.80 29.96
C ASP A 78 6.19 8.52 29.71
N ASP A 79 6.25 9.82 30.02
CA ASP A 79 7.40 10.72 29.81
C ASP A 79 7.85 10.91 28.35
N ASN A 80 7.11 10.39 27.37
CA ASN A 80 7.40 10.60 25.95
C ASN A 80 6.57 11.74 25.36
N PRO A 81 7.19 12.74 24.70
CA PRO A 81 6.48 13.84 24.07
C PRO A 81 5.87 13.38 22.73
N VAL A 82 4.61 12.94 22.79
CA VAL A 82 3.86 12.46 21.62
C VAL A 82 3.23 13.64 20.88
N VAL A 83 3.41 13.67 19.57
CA VAL A 83 2.81 14.67 18.67
C VAL A 83 1.39 14.25 18.31
N TYR A 84 0.40 14.99 18.80
CA TYR A 84 -1.02 14.74 18.51
C TYR A 84 -1.49 15.51 17.27
N ASP A 85 -1.01 16.75 17.08
CA ASP A 85 -1.25 17.55 15.88
C ASP A 85 0.05 18.11 15.31
N GLY A 86 0.12 18.19 13.98
CA GLY A 86 1.29 18.67 13.26
C GLY A 86 2.32 17.60 12.93
N ASN A 87 1.94 16.32 12.93
CA ASN A 87 2.87 15.23 12.65
C ASN A 87 3.54 15.38 11.29
N ARG A 88 2.80 15.82 10.25
CA ARG A 88 3.38 16.10 8.93
C ARG A 88 4.47 17.17 8.95
N ARG A 89 4.31 18.23 9.75
CA ARG A 89 5.29 19.31 9.90
C ARG A 89 6.53 18.82 10.66
N VAL A 90 6.32 18.05 11.73
CA VAL A 90 7.42 17.45 12.50
C VAL A 90 8.20 16.45 11.64
N LEU A 91 7.51 15.62 10.86
CA LEU A 91 8.13 14.64 9.95
C LEU A 91 9.02 15.31 8.89
N ILE A 92 8.64 16.48 8.36
CA ILE A 92 9.51 17.27 7.48
C ILE A 92 10.78 17.70 8.22
N GLY A 93 10.65 18.19 9.46
CA GLY A 93 11.81 18.53 10.28
C GLY A 93 12.75 17.34 10.51
N MET A 94 12.16 16.20 10.89
CA MET A 94 12.89 14.93 11.06
C MET A 94 13.57 14.47 9.77
N LEU A 95 12.94 14.69 8.61
CA LEU A 95 13.52 14.40 7.30
C LEU A 95 14.74 15.30 7.03
N ILE A 96 14.58 16.61 7.15
CA ILE A 96 15.64 17.61 6.89
C ILE A 96 16.87 17.32 7.76
N HIS A 97 16.66 17.05 9.05
CA HIS A 97 17.71 16.82 10.03
C HIS A 97 18.18 15.37 10.15
N ARG A 98 17.76 14.48 9.24
CA ARG A 98 18.18 13.06 9.19
C ARG A 98 17.88 12.27 10.47
N VAL A 99 16.83 12.65 11.20
CA VAL A 99 16.26 11.83 12.29
C VAL A 99 15.57 10.60 11.71
N VAL A 100 15.00 10.72 10.51
CA VAL A 100 14.51 9.60 9.68
C VAL A 100 15.30 9.49 8.36
N MET A 101 15.42 8.27 7.85
CA MET A 101 16.29 7.89 6.73
C MET A 101 15.49 7.32 5.55
N GLY A 102 16.09 7.28 4.35
CA GLY A 102 15.52 6.60 3.17
C GLY A 102 14.70 7.45 2.20
N PHE A 103 14.61 8.77 2.41
CA PHE A 103 13.79 9.70 1.61
C PHE A 103 14.64 10.84 1.02
N ASP A 104 15.79 10.50 0.42
CA ASP A 104 16.76 11.51 -0.04
C ASP A 104 16.19 12.44 -1.12
N ALA A 105 15.39 11.90 -2.06
CA ALA A 105 14.75 12.71 -3.11
C ALA A 105 13.77 13.75 -2.54
N GLU A 106 12.97 13.38 -1.54
CA GLU A 106 12.09 14.31 -0.85
C GLU A 106 12.88 15.31 0.00
N ARG A 107 13.99 14.89 0.62
CA ARG A 107 14.85 15.79 1.41
C ARG A 107 15.51 16.85 0.53
N GLU A 108 15.98 16.48 -0.65
CA GLU A 108 16.58 17.41 -1.62
C GLU A 108 15.65 18.58 -1.98
N THR A 109 14.33 18.38 -1.89
CA THR A 109 13.36 19.47 -2.10
C THR A 109 13.45 20.60 -1.06
N PHE A 110 14.15 20.37 0.05
CA PHE A 110 14.31 21.30 1.16
C PHE A 110 15.75 21.77 1.37
N GLU A 111 16.67 21.57 0.42
CA GLU A 111 18.11 21.87 0.57
C GLU A 111 18.41 23.29 1.09
N ASN A 112 17.55 24.26 0.78
CA ASN A 112 17.69 25.66 1.17
C ASN A 112 16.69 26.12 2.24
N MET A 113 15.95 25.21 2.86
CA MET A 113 14.97 25.55 3.88
C MET A 113 15.62 25.63 5.26
N LEU A 114 15.43 26.76 5.94
CA LEU A 114 15.79 26.91 7.35
C LEU A 114 14.72 26.25 8.22
N PHE A 115 15.05 25.10 8.79
CA PHE A 115 14.19 24.36 9.71
C PHE A 115 14.93 24.18 11.05
N PRO A 116 14.35 24.51 12.21
CA PRO A 116 15.05 24.44 13.49
C PRO A 116 15.23 22.98 13.99
N LEU A 117 16.30 22.72 14.75
CA LEU A 117 16.55 21.41 15.38
C LEU A 117 15.63 21.14 16.58
N GLU A 118 15.11 22.20 17.18
CA GLU A 118 14.14 22.18 18.27
C GLU A 118 12.89 22.94 17.84
N LEU A 119 11.72 22.41 18.16
CA LEU A 119 10.45 23.05 17.85
C LEU A 119 9.81 23.63 19.10
N ASP A 120 9.28 24.84 18.98
CA ASP A 120 8.27 25.32 19.92
C ASP A 120 7.03 24.44 19.74
N CYS A 121 6.57 23.82 20.83
CA CYS A 121 5.42 22.92 20.87
C CYS A 121 4.41 23.42 21.91
N ASN A 122 3.12 23.35 21.56
CA ASN A 122 2.03 23.51 22.51
C ASN A 122 1.92 22.24 23.35
N VAL A 123 2.47 22.27 24.56
CA VAL A 123 2.44 21.15 25.50
C VAL A 123 1.20 21.27 26.38
N CYS A 124 0.43 20.19 26.43
CA CYS A 124 -0.81 20.12 27.20
C CYS A 124 -1.08 18.69 27.69
N ASP A 125 -2.13 18.52 28.51
CA ASP A 125 -2.62 17.20 28.88
C ASP A 125 -3.27 16.48 27.68
N LYS A 126 -3.34 15.14 27.78
CA LYS A 126 -3.84 14.27 26.70
C LYS A 126 -5.26 14.65 26.25
N GLN A 127 -6.15 14.98 27.20
CA GLN A 127 -7.52 15.33 26.87
C GLN A 127 -7.57 16.61 26.02
N THR A 128 -6.83 17.64 26.44
CA THR A 128 -6.71 18.90 25.69
C THR A 128 -6.13 18.66 24.30
N ALA A 129 -5.12 17.79 24.17
CA ALA A 129 -4.54 17.43 22.87
C ALA A 129 -5.56 16.76 21.93
N LEU A 130 -6.33 15.80 22.46
CA LEU A 130 -7.39 15.12 21.70
C LEU A 130 -8.52 16.06 21.27
N ASP A 131 -8.92 17.00 22.14
CA ASP A 131 -9.91 18.03 21.82
C ASP A 131 -9.43 18.95 20.68
N ILE A 132 -8.14 19.30 20.67
CA ILE A 132 -7.51 20.07 19.58
C ILE A 132 -7.55 19.27 18.27
N VAL A 133 -7.12 18.00 18.29
CA VAL A 133 -7.14 17.10 17.12
C VAL A 133 -8.56 16.96 16.57
N ASN A 134 -9.54 16.71 17.45
CA ASN A 134 -10.95 16.62 17.09
C ASN A 134 -11.43 17.90 16.41
N ARG A 135 -11.20 19.08 17.01
CA ARG A 135 -11.58 20.36 16.42
C ARG A 135 -10.94 20.58 15.05
N MET A 136 -9.62 20.38 14.95
CA MET A 136 -8.86 20.64 13.72
C MET A 136 -9.30 19.72 12.58
N HIS A 137 -9.53 18.43 12.83
CA HIS A 137 -9.91 17.49 11.78
C HIS A 137 -11.43 17.40 11.55
N ALA A 138 -12.26 17.71 12.55
CA ALA A 138 -13.71 17.78 12.38
C ALA A 138 -14.12 18.97 11.51
N ASP A 139 -13.50 20.14 11.74
CA ASP A 139 -13.86 21.39 11.06
C ASP A 139 -13.19 21.53 9.68
N ASN A 140 -11.92 21.12 9.55
CA ASN A 140 -11.18 21.23 8.29
C ASN A 140 -11.51 20.12 7.26
N ARG A 141 -12.41 19.19 7.60
CA ARG A 141 -12.86 18.08 6.73
C ARG A 141 -11.74 17.21 6.13
N THR A 142 -10.57 17.18 6.77
CA THR A 142 -9.47 16.31 6.35
C THR A 142 -9.80 14.85 6.60
N TRP A 143 -10.54 14.57 7.69
CA TRP A 143 -11.12 13.26 7.94
C TRP A 143 -12.52 13.15 7.37
N ARG A 144 -12.82 11.96 6.85
CA ARG A 144 -14.16 11.60 6.43
C ARG A 144 -15.03 11.25 7.63
N THR A 145 -16.32 11.07 7.38
CA THR A 145 -17.31 10.79 8.42
C THR A 145 -16.95 9.58 9.28
N LEU A 146 -16.66 8.43 8.67
CA LEU A 146 -16.30 7.21 9.40
C LEU A 146 -15.01 7.38 10.22
N GLN A 147 -14.00 8.07 9.68
CA GLN A 147 -12.74 8.35 10.39
C GLN A 147 -12.96 9.19 11.65
N ARG A 148 -13.85 10.19 11.59
CA ARG A 148 -14.21 11.00 12.76
C ARG A 148 -14.95 10.17 13.81
N ASP A 149 -15.90 9.35 13.38
CA ASP A 149 -16.68 8.50 14.30
C ASP A 149 -15.76 7.48 15.01
N ILE A 150 -14.76 6.92 14.30
CA ILE A 150 -13.73 6.06 14.88
C ILE A 150 -12.87 6.82 15.89
N PHE A 151 -12.39 8.01 15.53
CA PHE A 151 -11.52 8.79 16.43
C PHE A 151 -12.21 9.03 17.78
N LYS A 152 -13.47 9.47 17.72
CA LYS A 152 -14.30 9.71 18.90
C LYS A 152 -14.43 8.47 19.77
N HIS A 153 -14.76 7.33 19.16
CA HIS A 153 -14.92 6.09 19.90
C HIS A 153 -13.60 5.59 20.51
N VAL A 154 -12.53 5.53 19.71
CA VAL A 154 -11.25 4.92 20.10
C VAL A 154 -10.46 5.80 21.06
N HIS A 155 -10.46 7.12 20.84
CA HIS A 155 -9.58 8.03 21.58
C HIS A 155 -10.31 8.93 22.58
N MET A 156 -11.59 9.23 22.36
CA MET A 156 -12.38 10.09 23.26
C MET A 156 -13.38 9.33 24.13
N GLU A 157 -13.40 7.99 24.05
CA GLU A 157 -14.29 7.12 24.83
C GLU A 157 -15.79 7.38 24.58
N ASP A 158 -16.13 7.96 23.42
CA ASP A 158 -17.52 8.14 22.99
C ASP A 158 -18.17 6.78 22.64
N GLU A 159 -19.49 6.68 22.78
CA GLU A 159 -20.26 5.52 22.29
C GLU A 159 -20.10 5.35 20.78
N LYS A 160 -20.18 4.10 20.29
CA LYS A 160 -20.13 3.85 18.84
C LYS A 160 -21.30 4.52 18.14
N SER A 161 -21.01 5.26 17.07
CA SER A 161 -22.07 5.76 16.21
C SER A 161 -22.75 4.59 15.47
N ASP A 162 -24.03 4.75 15.16
CA ASP A 162 -24.76 3.78 14.33
C ASP A 162 -24.04 3.50 13.00
N PHE A 163 -23.37 4.52 12.45
CA PHE A 163 -22.59 4.45 11.22
C PHE A 163 -21.33 3.57 11.38
N LEU A 164 -20.64 3.70 12.50
CA LEU A 164 -19.52 2.84 12.85
C LEU A 164 -19.99 1.41 13.11
N ILE A 165 -21.12 1.21 13.80
CA ILE A 165 -21.70 -0.12 14.04
C ILE A 165 -22.04 -0.83 12.72
N ILE A 166 -22.60 -0.11 11.74
CA ILE A 166 -22.89 -0.67 10.42
C ILE A 166 -21.61 -1.07 9.70
N ASP A 167 -20.58 -0.21 9.69
CA ASP A 167 -19.28 -0.57 9.09
C ASP A 167 -18.62 -1.72 9.84
N ASP A 168 -18.79 -1.80 11.16
CA ASP A 168 -18.27 -2.87 11.98
C ASP A 168 -18.94 -4.22 11.70
N ALA A 169 -20.21 -4.20 11.31
CA ALA A 169 -20.94 -5.39 10.93
C ALA A 169 -20.71 -5.81 9.48
N THR A 170 -20.38 -4.88 8.59
CA THR A 170 -20.50 -5.10 7.13
C THR A 170 -19.29 -4.68 6.29
N GLY A 171 -18.43 -3.79 6.78
CA GLY A 171 -17.35 -3.17 6.02
C GLY A 171 -17.81 -2.28 4.84
N ILE A 172 -19.12 -2.06 4.70
CA ILE A 172 -19.68 -1.48 3.48
C ILE A 172 -19.29 0.00 3.30
N ILE A 173 -19.12 0.75 4.39
CA ILE A 173 -18.84 2.18 4.34
C ILE A 173 -17.36 2.42 4.05
N SER A 174 -16.48 1.64 4.68
CA SER A 174 -15.03 1.69 4.46
C SER A 174 -14.63 1.24 3.05
N GLN A 175 -15.31 0.22 2.50
CA GLN A 175 -15.06 -0.29 1.14
C GLN A 175 -15.62 0.62 0.03
N HIS A 176 -16.63 1.45 0.32
CA HIS A 176 -17.28 2.32 -0.66
C HIS A 176 -17.17 3.79 -0.28
N ARG A 177 -16.19 4.48 -0.87
CA ARG A 177 -15.86 5.90 -0.62
C ARG A 177 -17.07 6.84 -0.73
N GLU A 178 -18.02 6.54 -1.61
CA GLU A 178 -19.27 7.27 -1.83
C GLU A 178 -20.27 7.16 -0.67
N LEU A 179 -20.16 6.13 0.18
CA LEU A 179 -20.98 6.01 1.39
C LEU A 179 -20.40 6.80 2.56
N ASN A 180 -19.09 6.99 2.62
CA ASN A 180 -18.39 7.66 3.72
C ASN A 180 -18.53 9.20 3.66
N GLN A 181 -19.76 9.69 3.85
CA GLN A 181 -20.14 11.11 3.81
C GLN A 181 -21.24 11.42 4.83
N LEU A 182 -21.28 12.67 5.30
CA LEU A 182 -22.22 13.14 6.35
C LEU A 182 -23.69 12.87 5.99
N PHE A 183 -24.09 13.18 4.75
CA PHE A 183 -25.44 12.93 4.26
C PHE A 183 -25.88 11.47 4.44
N VAL A 184 -24.99 10.51 4.19
CA VAL A 184 -25.34 9.09 4.33
C VAL A 184 -25.47 8.71 5.80
N ARG A 185 -24.60 9.22 6.66
CA ARG A 185 -24.73 9.02 8.12
C ARG A 185 -26.03 9.62 8.65
N ASP A 186 -26.26 10.90 8.38
CA ASP A 186 -27.26 11.71 9.07
C ASP A 186 -28.67 11.59 8.44
N GLU A 187 -28.79 11.13 7.19
CA GLU A 187 -30.08 11.05 6.48
C GLU A 187 -30.42 9.69 5.89
N ILE A 188 -29.44 8.79 5.69
CA ILE A 188 -29.65 7.49 5.05
C ILE A 188 -29.62 6.37 6.07
N PHE A 189 -28.52 6.21 6.80
CA PHE A 189 -28.34 5.19 7.85
C PHE A 189 -28.84 5.66 9.22
N THR A 190 -30.00 6.33 9.24
CA THR A 190 -30.70 6.65 10.49
C THR A 190 -31.46 5.43 11.00
N ARG A 191 -31.67 5.33 12.32
CA ARG A 191 -32.43 4.23 12.93
C ARG A 191 -33.82 4.03 12.31
N ASP A 192 -34.51 5.12 12.00
CA ASP A 192 -35.83 5.07 11.36
C ASP A 192 -35.79 4.44 9.96
N ASN A 193 -34.78 4.81 9.15
CA ASN A 193 -34.62 4.24 7.82
C ASN A 193 -34.17 2.78 7.89
N LEU A 194 -33.20 2.47 8.76
CA LEU A 194 -32.76 1.09 9.00
C LEU A 194 -33.94 0.20 9.39
N HIS A 195 -34.79 0.69 10.31
CA HIS A 195 -35.98 -0.04 10.73
C HIS A 195 -36.95 -0.30 9.56
N LYS A 196 -37.23 0.71 8.75
CA LYS A 196 -38.07 0.54 7.54
C LYS A 196 -37.45 -0.44 6.54
N LEU A 197 -36.13 -0.52 6.50
CA LEU A 197 -35.37 -1.39 5.61
C LEU A 197 -35.18 -2.80 6.15
N GLY A 198 -35.62 -3.12 7.36
CA GLY A 198 -35.50 -4.47 7.92
C GLY A 198 -34.31 -4.69 8.87
N PHE A 199 -33.71 -3.60 9.37
CA PHE A 199 -32.53 -3.60 10.24
C PHE A 199 -32.80 -2.90 11.58
N SER A 200 -32.07 -3.28 12.63
CA SER A 200 -32.04 -2.54 13.88
C SER A 200 -30.66 -2.59 14.51
N ILE A 201 -30.31 -1.57 15.28
CA ILE A 201 -29.09 -1.55 16.08
C ILE A 201 -29.48 -1.70 17.55
N ARG A 202 -28.87 -2.67 18.24
CA ARG A 202 -29.09 -2.96 19.66
C ARG A 202 -27.77 -3.42 20.25
N GLU A 203 -27.42 -2.95 21.45
CA GLU A 203 -26.20 -3.37 22.17
C GLU A 203 -24.93 -3.28 21.29
N GLU A 204 -24.79 -2.18 20.55
CA GLU A 204 -23.70 -1.95 19.58
C GLU A 204 -23.56 -2.97 18.43
N GLU A 205 -24.58 -3.78 18.18
CA GLU A 205 -24.61 -4.75 17.09
C GLU A 205 -25.72 -4.45 16.08
N LEU A 206 -25.46 -4.76 14.80
CA LEU A 206 -26.43 -4.65 13.72
C LEU A 206 -27.22 -5.96 13.59
N TYR A 207 -28.53 -5.86 13.64
CA TYR A 207 -29.49 -6.95 13.47
C TYR A 207 -30.32 -6.75 12.21
N HIS A 208 -30.83 -7.85 11.67
CA HIS A 208 -31.82 -7.84 10.59
C HIS A 208 -32.90 -8.91 10.81
N TRP A 209 -34.08 -8.71 10.21
CA TRP A 209 -35.19 -9.69 10.25
C TRP A 209 -35.66 -10.14 8.85
N HIS A 210 -34.76 -10.04 7.86
CA HIS A 210 -34.96 -10.65 6.54
C HIS A 210 -34.96 -12.18 6.61
N VAL A 211 -35.54 -12.84 5.60
CA VAL A 211 -35.65 -14.31 5.49
C VAL A 211 -34.28 -15.01 5.49
N ASN A 212 -33.28 -14.40 4.85
CA ASN A 212 -31.88 -14.83 4.85
C ASN A 212 -30.95 -13.60 4.93
N SER A 213 -29.66 -13.80 5.20
CA SER A 213 -28.67 -12.72 5.24
C SER A 213 -28.34 -12.14 3.86
N GLU A 214 -28.51 -12.93 2.79
CA GLU A 214 -28.31 -12.46 1.41
C GLU A 214 -29.27 -11.33 1.04
N ASP A 215 -30.51 -11.39 1.52
CA ASP A 215 -31.51 -10.35 1.28
C ASP A 215 -31.16 -9.04 2.02
N ALA A 216 -30.60 -9.15 3.22
CA ALA A 216 -30.04 -8.00 3.94
C ALA A 216 -28.90 -7.36 3.12
N ILE A 217 -27.98 -8.18 2.61
CA ILE A 217 -26.86 -7.73 1.77
C ILE A 217 -27.38 -7.07 0.49
N LYS A 218 -28.35 -7.66 -0.20
CA LYS A 218 -28.94 -7.09 -1.44
C LYS A 218 -29.53 -5.70 -1.22
N ILE A 219 -30.14 -5.45 -0.05
CA ILE A 219 -30.64 -4.11 0.29
C ILE A 219 -29.48 -3.14 0.44
N LEU A 220 -28.45 -3.50 1.22
CA LEU A 220 -27.27 -2.67 1.41
C LEU A 220 -26.51 -2.41 0.09
N GLU A 221 -26.39 -3.41 -0.78
CA GLU A 221 -25.84 -3.27 -2.14
C GLU A 221 -26.68 -2.34 -3.03
N SER A 222 -28.00 -2.38 -2.87
CA SER A 222 -28.89 -1.49 -3.61
C SER A 222 -28.73 -0.05 -3.15
N ILE A 223 -28.49 0.18 -1.85
CA ILE A 223 -28.14 1.51 -1.30
C ILE A 223 -26.85 2.03 -1.94
N ILE A 224 -25.81 1.20 -2.07
CA ILE A 224 -24.58 1.58 -2.79
C ILE A 224 -24.91 2.02 -4.21
N LYS A 225 -25.68 1.21 -4.95
CA LYS A 225 -25.99 1.47 -6.36
C LYS A 225 -26.73 2.80 -6.55
N ILE A 226 -27.73 3.10 -5.72
CA ILE A 226 -28.49 4.35 -5.85
C ILE A 226 -27.69 5.59 -5.47
N ILE A 227 -26.81 5.49 -4.47
CA ILE A 227 -25.93 6.60 -4.06
C ILE A 227 -24.87 6.84 -5.14
N ARG A 228 -24.22 5.77 -5.61
CA ARG A 228 -23.23 5.83 -6.70
C ARG A 228 -23.84 6.36 -7.99
N GLY A 229 -25.06 5.93 -8.32
CA GLY A 229 -25.84 6.39 -9.46
C GLY A 229 -26.38 7.81 -9.32
N LYS A 230 -26.19 8.46 -8.16
CA LYS A 230 -26.73 9.79 -7.81
C LYS A 230 -28.25 9.88 -7.92
N GLU A 231 -28.95 8.76 -7.78
CA GLU A 231 -30.41 8.70 -7.76
C GLU A 231 -30.98 9.25 -6.44
N VAL A 232 -30.17 9.18 -5.37
CA VAL A 232 -30.43 9.82 -4.08
C VAL A 232 -29.20 10.65 -3.71
N THR A 233 -29.42 11.95 -3.51
CA THR A 233 -28.40 12.91 -3.06
C THR A 233 -29.04 13.95 -2.16
N THR A 234 -28.26 14.89 -1.63
CA THR A 234 -28.79 16.06 -0.90
C THR A 234 -29.71 16.95 -1.75
N ARG A 235 -29.70 16.81 -3.08
CA ARG A 235 -30.51 17.62 -4.02
C ARG A 235 -31.57 16.82 -4.77
N VAL A 236 -31.43 15.50 -4.84
CA VAL A 236 -32.28 14.60 -5.64
C VAL A 236 -32.85 13.54 -4.72
N SER A 237 -34.18 13.40 -4.70
CA SER A 237 -34.89 12.36 -3.91
C SER A 237 -34.50 12.33 -2.43
N ARG A 238 -34.11 13.48 -1.85
CA ARG A 238 -33.72 13.61 -0.44
C ARG A 238 -34.84 13.13 0.48
N GLY A 239 -34.51 12.32 1.48
CA GLY A 239 -35.48 11.73 2.42
C GLY A 239 -36.40 10.66 1.82
N LYS A 240 -36.29 10.35 0.53
CA LYS A 240 -37.13 9.36 -0.18
C LYS A 240 -36.38 8.07 -0.52
N ILE A 241 -35.41 7.69 0.31
CA ILE A 241 -34.57 6.52 0.00
C ILE A 241 -35.41 5.24 -0.12
N ILE A 242 -36.42 5.07 0.73
CA ILE A 242 -37.29 3.89 0.72
C ILE A 242 -38.05 3.78 -0.61
N ASP A 243 -38.69 4.86 -1.05
CA ASP A 243 -39.43 4.92 -2.31
C ASP A 243 -38.54 4.56 -3.52
N VAL A 244 -37.31 5.07 -3.54
CA VAL A 244 -36.35 4.80 -4.62
C VAL A 244 -35.85 3.35 -4.57
N LEU A 245 -35.62 2.80 -3.38
CA LEU A 245 -35.21 1.40 -3.19
C LEU A 245 -36.32 0.41 -3.57
N GLU A 246 -37.57 0.68 -3.22
CA GLU A 246 -38.71 -0.16 -3.62
C GLU A 246 -38.88 -0.23 -5.15
N GLY A 247 -38.46 0.81 -5.87
CA GLY A 247 -38.40 0.81 -7.33
C GLY A 247 -37.32 -0.09 -7.93
N LYS A 248 -36.42 -0.67 -7.11
CA LYS A 248 -35.36 -1.57 -7.57
C LYS A 248 -35.83 -3.02 -7.64
N ALA A 249 -35.36 -3.71 -8.69
CA ALA A 249 -35.74 -5.09 -8.96
C ALA A 249 -35.49 -6.00 -7.74
N GLY A 250 -36.54 -6.68 -7.29
CA GLY A 250 -36.49 -7.63 -6.18
C GLY A 250 -36.57 -7.02 -4.77
N ILE A 251 -36.30 -5.72 -4.59
CA ILE A 251 -36.25 -5.10 -3.24
C ILE A 251 -37.64 -5.00 -2.62
N LYS A 252 -38.67 -4.59 -3.37
CA LYS A 252 -40.04 -4.52 -2.86
C LYS A 252 -40.53 -5.85 -2.31
N ALA A 253 -40.30 -6.94 -3.05
CA ALA A 253 -40.66 -8.30 -2.62
C ALA A 253 -39.90 -8.72 -1.35
N ILE A 254 -38.61 -8.39 -1.25
CA ILE A 254 -37.82 -8.64 -0.03
C ILE A 254 -38.43 -7.90 1.17
N LEU A 255 -38.74 -6.61 1.03
CA LEU A 255 -39.30 -5.80 2.11
C LEU A 255 -40.70 -6.26 2.53
N GLU A 256 -41.54 -6.69 1.59
CA GLU A 256 -42.86 -7.27 1.89
C GLU A 256 -42.74 -8.58 2.68
N ASN A 257 -41.86 -9.50 2.25
CA ASN A 257 -41.59 -10.75 2.98
C ASN A 257 -40.98 -10.50 4.37
N THR A 258 -40.24 -9.41 4.52
CA THR A 258 -39.61 -9.00 5.77
C THR A 258 -40.64 -8.55 6.81
N LYS A 259 -41.74 -7.91 6.38
CA LYS A 259 -42.84 -7.52 7.29
C LYS A 259 -43.47 -8.71 8.00
N ALA A 260 -43.50 -9.88 7.36
CA ALA A 260 -44.02 -11.12 7.95
C ALA A 260 -43.07 -11.77 8.98
N ASN A 261 -41.80 -11.37 9.01
CA ASN A 261 -40.77 -11.90 9.91
C ASN A 261 -40.37 -10.95 11.05
N ILE A 262 -41.12 -9.86 11.25
CA ILE A 262 -40.86 -8.90 12.33
C ILE A 262 -40.88 -9.65 13.67
N GLY A 263 -39.75 -9.63 14.37
CA GLY A 263 -39.54 -10.34 15.64
C GLY A 263 -38.51 -11.48 15.57
N ASN A 264 -38.22 -12.02 14.39
CA ASN A 264 -37.15 -13.00 14.18
C ASN A 264 -35.84 -12.31 13.77
N SER A 265 -35.29 -11.50 14.68
CA SER A 265 -34.05 -10.75 14.44
C SER A 265 -32.82 -11.61 14.70
N ARG A 266 -31.84 -11.53 13.81
CA ARG A 266 -30.52 -12.14 13.97
C ARG A 266 -29.40 -11.13 13.70
N PRO A 267 -28.22 -11.30 14.30
CA PRO A 267 -27.09 -10.43 14.05
C PRO A 267 -26.68 -10.55 12.58
N LEU A 268 -26.47 -9.39 11.94
CA LEU A 268 -25.78 -9.32 10.66
C LEU A 268 -24.30 -9.15 10.97
N LYS A 269 -23.53 -10.18 10.69
CA LYS A 269 -22.09 -10.08 10.55
C LYS A 269 -21.80 -10.60 9.16
N LEU A 270 -21.41 -9.70 8.27
CA LEU A 270 -20.62 -10.16 7.15
C LEU A 270 -19.32 -10.62 7.77
N ASP A 271 -18.80 -11.74 7.30
CA ASP A 271 -17.37 -11.96 7.43
C ASP A 271 -16.77 -10.74 6.75
N LYS A 272 -16.44 -9.73 7.57
CA LYS A 272 -15.40 -8.81 7.23
C LYS A 272 -14.30 -9.76 6.75
N ASP A 273 -13.72 -9.48 5.60
CA ASP A 273 -12.29 -9.71 5.47
C ASP A 273 -11.61 -8.78 6.51
N GLU A 274 -11.89 -9.05 7.79
CA GLU A 274 -11.16 -8.60 8.94
C GLU A 274 -9.97 -9.52 8.89
N ASP A 275 -8.83 -8.90 8.63
CA ASP A 275 -7.53 -9.40 9.03
C ASP A 275 -7.63 -10.20 10.33
N LYS A 276 -7.76 -11.53 10.22
CA LYS A 276 -7.38 -12.46 11.28
C LYS A 276 -5.88 -12.30 11.49
N VAL A 277 -5.53 -11.46 12.45
CA VAL A 277 -4.28 -11.53 13.20
C VAL A 277 -4.60 -12.26 14.51
N SER A 278 -4.84 -13.58 14.54
CA SER A 278 -3.78 -14.57 14.37
C SER A 278 -3.72 -15.06 12.93
N ALA A 279 -2.65 -14.68 12.24
CA ALA A 279 -2.42 -15.09 10.87
C ALA A 279 -2.32 -16.61 10.79
N ARG A 280 -3.45 -17.29 10.55
CA ARG A 280 -3.39 -18.43 9.65
C ARG A 280 -3.18 -17.81 8.28
N LEU A 281 -1.90 -17.58 7.98
CA LEU A 281 -1.42 -17.01 6.73
C LEU A 281 -2.32 -17.51 5.61
N THR A 282 -2.93 -16.58 4.86
CA THR A 282 -3.36 -16.89 3.49
C THR A 282 -2.23 -17.71 2.91
N PRO A 283 -2.46 -18.94 2.41
CA PRO A 283 -1.40 -19.63 1.70
C PRO A 283 -0.90 -18.58 0.72
N ARG A 284 0.36 -18.15 0.87
CA ARG A 284 0.94 -17.12 0.01
C ARG A 284 0.44 -17.48 -1.37
N SER A 285 -0.15 -16.55 -2.12
CA SER A 285 -0.27 -16.75 -3.57
C SER A 285 1.10 -17.29 -3.93
N ARG A 286 1.16 -18.58 -4.37
CA ARG A 286 2.47 -19.24 -4.51
C ARG A 286 3.21 -18.26 -5.37
N ALA A 287 4.23 -17.59 -4.81
CA ALA A 287 4.94 -16.55 -5.53
C ALA A 287 5.25 -17.24 -6.84
N LYS A 288 4.65 -16.77 -7.95
CA LYS A 288 4.82 -17.45 -9.23
C LYS A 288 6.32 -17.37 -9.39
N LYS A 289 7.00 -18.50 -9.13
CA LYS A 289 8.45 -18.48 -9.01
C LYS A 289 8.91 -17.86 -10.31
N PRO A 290 9.68 -16.76 -10.26
CA PRO A 290 9.97 -16.02 -11.46
C PRO A 290 10.55 -17.00 -12.46
N LYS A 291 9.85 -17.20 -13.59
CA LYS A 291 10.32 -18.11 -14.63
C LYS A 291 11.56 -17.46 -15.23
N LEU A 292 12.69 -18.16 -15.23
CA LEU A 292 13.85 -17.71 -15.99
C LEU A 292 13.43 -17.54 -17.46
N PHE A 293 13.98 -16.51 -18.11
CA PHE A 293 13.73 -16.18 -19.52
C PHE A 293 12.29 -15.78 -19.86
N GLY A 294 11.41 -15.65 -18.85
CA GLY A 294 10.01 -15.23 -18.99
C GLY A 294 9.09 -16.32 -19.56
N GLU A 295 9.57 -17.13 -20.50
CA GLU A 295 8.84 -18.23 -21.12
C GLU A 295 9.80 -19.35 -21.59
N LYS A 296 9.21 -20.45 -22.09
CA LYS A 296 9.99 -21.50 -22.75
C LYS A 296 10.43 -21.02 -24.13
N LEU A 297 11.72 -21.10 -24.40
CA LEU A 297 12.32 -20.74 -25.68
C LEU A 297 12.43 -21.99 -26.55
N ALA A 298 12.25 -21.82 -27.85
CA ALA A 298 12.59 -22.82 -28.86
C ALA A 298 13.88 -22.35 -29.54
N LEU A 299 15.03 -22.88 -29.11
CA LEU A 299 16.33 -22.56 -29.68
C LEU A 299 16.74 -23.64 -30.70
N PRO A 300 17.58 -23.31 -31.70
CA PRO A 300 18.13 -24.28 -32.64
C PRO A 300 18.87 -25.42 -31.93
N PRO A 301 18.86 -26.66 -32.46
CA PRO A 301 19.63 -27.76 -31.89
C PRO A 301 21.13 -27.43 -31.79
N GLY A 302 21.74 -27.72 -30.64
CA GLY A 302 23.17 -27.49 -30.41
C GLY A 302 23.48 -27.10 -28.95
N ASP A 303 24.75 -26.88 -28.67
CA ASP A 303 25.28 -26.66 -27.31
C ASP A 303 24.58 -25.51 -26.57
N ALA A 304 24.19 -24.44 -27.28
CA ALA A 304 23.46 -23.32 -26.68
C ALA A 304 22.06 -23.71 -26.20
N ASN A 305 21.35 -24.57 -26.95
CA ASN A 305 20.03 -25.07 -26.55
C ASN A 305 20.14 -26.04 -25.37
N ASP A 306 21.14 -26.91 -25.38
CA ASP A 306 21.37 -27.87 -24.30
C ASP A 306 21.73 -27.13 -23.00
N LEU A 307 22.64 -26.16 -23.08
CA LEU A 307 23.02 -25.33 -21.94
C LEU A 307 21.85 -24.47 -21.41
N TYR A 308 21.01 -23.93 -22.29
CA TYR A 308 19.78 -23.24 -21.90
C TYR A 308 18.85 -24.15 -21.06
N ARG A 309 18.67 -25.40 -21.51
CA ARG A 309 17.84 -26.38 -20.81
C ARG A 309 18.46 -26.78 -19.47
N ASP A 310 19.77 -27.01 -19.43
CA ASP A 310 20.50 -27.32 -18.20
C ASP A 310 20.38 -26.20 -17.16
N ILE A 311 20.44 -24.93 -17.57
CA ILE A 311 20.26 -23.78 -16.66
C ILE A 311 18.84 -23.75 -16.08
N ILE A 312 17.81 -24.07 -16.88
CA ILE A 312 16.43 -24.17 -16.41
C ILE A 312 16.28 -25.32 -15.43
N ASP A 313 16.78 -26.50 -15.77
CA ASP A 313 16.69 -27.69 -14.92
C ASP A 313 17.43 -27.48 -13.59
N LEU A 314 18.59 -26.81 -13.64
CA LEU A 314 19.36 -26.42 -12.46
C LEU A 314 18.61 -25.39 -11.59
N TYR A 315 17.98 -24.39 -12.20
CA TYR A 315 17.16 -23.41 -11.48
C TYR A 315 15.95 -24.06 -10.82
N ASP A 316 15.26 -24.95 -11.52
CA ASP A 316 14.14 -25.69 -10.99
C ASP A 316 14.57 -26.63 -9.86
N HIS A 317 15.75 -27.25 -9.96
CA HIS A 317 16.35 -28.04 -8.90
C HIS A 317 16.66 -27.21 -7.66
N PHE A 318 17.32 -26.06 -7.81
CA PHE A 318 17.56 -25.13 -6.70
C PHE A 318 16.27 -24.65 -6.05
N ASN A 319 15.24 -24.40 -6.85
CA ASN A 319 13.93 -23.99 -6.34
C ASN A 319 13.18 -25.09 -5.60
N LYS A 320 13.55 -26.37 -5.75
CA LYS A 320 12.96 -27.50 -5.02
C LYS A 320 13.64 -27.77 -3.67
N SER A 321 14.81 -27.20 -3.40
CA SER A 321 15.62 -27.48 -2.21
C SER A 321 16.06 -26.21 -1.49
N ALA A 322 15.73 -26.09 -0.20
CA ALA A 322 16.16 -24.97 0.65
C ALA A 322 17.63 -25.06 1.12
N LYS A 323 18.38 -26.09 0.68
CA LYS A 323 19.75 -26.36 1.16
C LYS A 323 20.82 -25.46 0.55
N TYR A 324 20.52 -24.79 -0.56
CA TYR A 324 21.51 -24.01 -1.31
C TYR A 324 21.50 -22.55 -0.88
N GLN A 325 22.64 -22.07 -0.38
CA GLN A 325 22.76 -20.70 0.15
C GLN A 325 22.93 -19.63 -0.95
N HIS A 326 23.57 -19.97 -2.07
CA HIS A 326 23.90 -19.02 -3.14
C HIS A 326 23.57 -19.53 -4.58
N PRO A 327 22.35 -20.01 -4.85
CA PRO A 327 21.99 -20.56 -6.17
C PRO A 327 22.10 -19.54 -7.31
N ALA A 328 21.93 -18.24 -7.04
CA ALA A 328 22.02 -17.18 -8.04
C ALA A 328 23.39 -17.09 -8.73
N VAL A 329 24.48 -17.49 -8.05
CA VAL A 329 25.84 -17.44 -8.60
C VAL A 329 25.98 -18.44 -9.76
N PHE A 330 25.54 -19.69 -9.54
CA PHE A 330 25.56 -20.75 -10.56
C PHE A 330 24.68 -20.40 -11.77
N ILE A 331 23.48 -19.87 -11.52
CA ILE A 331 22.57 -19.46 -12.60
C ILE A 331 23.17 -18.31 -13.42
N ARG A 332 23.82 -17.33 -12.79
CA ARG A 332 24.45 -16.20 -13.49
C ARG A 332 25.71 -16.59 -14.24
N ALA A 333 26.53 -17.48 -13.67
CA ALA A 333 27.66 -18.07 -14.38
C ALA A 333 27.21 -18.87 -15.60
N GLY A 334 26.17 -19.70 -15.46
CA GLY A 334 25.56 -20.44 -16.56
C GLY A 334 24.98 -19.51 -17.64
N MET A 335 24.25 -18.46 -17.27
CA MET A 335 23.74 -17.48 -18.24
C MET A 335 24.85 -16.76 -19.01
N ARG A 336 25.99 -16.51 -18.36
CA ARG A 336 27.15 -15.95 -19.05
C ARG A 336 27.73 -16.95 -20.05
N LEU A 337 27.98 -18.19 -19.60
CA LEU A 337 28.44 -19.25 -20.48
C LEU A 337 27.48 -19.46 -21.66
N LEU A 338 26.16 -19.37 -21.44
CA LEU A 338 25.15 -19.44 -22.49
C LEU A 338 25.28 -18.32 -23.53
N CYS A 339 25.61 -17.09 -23.10
CA CYS A 339 25.88 -16.00 -24.03
C CYS A 339 27.11 -16.30 -24.89
N GLU A 340 28.16 -16.83 -24.28
CA GLU A 340 29.39 -17.23 -24.98
C GLU A 340 29.10 -18.39 -25.93
N THR A 341 28.43 -19.45 -25.50
CA THR A 341 28.08 -20.59 -26.36
C THR A 341 27.15 -20.21 -27.51
N ALA A 342 26.22 -19.26 -27.30
CA ALA A 342 25.30 -18.83 -28.34
C ALA A 342 25.94 -17.85 -29.34
N TRP A 343 26.85 -16.98 -28.89
CA TRP A 343 27.30 -15.82 -29.67
C TRP A 343 28.82 -15.74 -29.90
N ASP A 344 29.64 -16.40 -29.07
CA ASP A 344 31.06 -16.63 -29.36
C ASP A 344 31.19 -17.92 -30.18
N ASN A 345 31.08 -17.79 -31.51
CA ASN A 345 31.64 -18.65 -32.58
C ASN A 345 30.75 -18.67 -33.84
N SER A 346 30.59 -17.54 -34.51
CA SER A 346 30.46 -17.59 -35.98
C SER A 346 31.87 -17.47 -36.56
N HIS A 347 32.34 -18.55 -37.19
CA HIS A 347 33.73 -18.75 -37.60
C HIS A 347 34.25 -17.81 -38.73
N ASN A 348 33.68 -16.62 -38.95
CA ASN A 348 34.04 -15.80 -40.11
C ASN A 348 33.94 -14.27 -39.96
N VAL A 349 33.79 -13.71 -38.75
CA VAL A 349 33.73 -12.23 -38.58
C VAL A 349 34.62 -11.79 -37.40
N PRO A 350 35.65 -10.94 -37.63
CA PRO A 350 36.40 -10.30 -36.54
C PRO A 350 35.43 -9.42 -35.72
N ASP A 351 35.51 -9.48 -34.39
CA ASP A 351 34.68 -8.73 -33.40
C ASP A 351 33.27 -9.27 -33.10
N ASN A 352 32.91 -10.46 -33.60
CA ASN A 352 31.65 -11.11 -33.22
C ASN A 352 31.77 -11.84 -31.88
N ASN A 353 31.85 -11.07 -30.80
CA ASN A 353 31.74 -11.59 -29.44
C ASN A 353 30.35 -11.33 -28.84
N TRP A 354 30.00 -12.12 -27.82
CA TRP A 354 28.70 -12.03 -27.14
C TRP A 354 28.39 -10.61 -26.58
N GLU A 355 29.40 -9.79 -26.26
CA GLU A 355 29.19 -8.39 -25.84
C GLU A 355 28.71 -7.51 -26.98
N THR A 356 29.30 -7.66 -28.17
CA THR A 356 28.90 -6.95 -29.38
C THR A 356 27.46 -7.30 -29.72
N TYR A 357 27.08 -8.58 -29.67
CA TYR A 357 25.71 -9.02 -29.91
C TYR A 357 24.71 -8.36 -28.95
N ILE A 358 25.03 -8.34 -27.64
CA ILE A 358 24.20 -7.64 -26.66
C ILE A 358 24.08 -6.15 -27.01
N LYS A 359 25.19 -5.45 -27.27
CA LYS A 359 25.16 -4.01 -27.58
C LYS A 359 24.27 -3.70 -28.79
N THR A 360 24.32 -4.54 -29.81
CA THR A 360 23.53 -4.39 -31.04
C THR A 360 22.04 -4.62 -30.82
N HIS A 361 21.66 -5.72 -30.16
CA HIS A 361 20.25 -6.16 -30.10
C HIS A 361 19.52 -5.81 -28.80
N PHE A 362 20.19 -5.18 -27.82
CA PHE A 362 19.60 -4.90 -26.50
C PHE A 362 18.31 -4.08 -26.57
N GLN A 363 18.28 -3.03 -27.40
CA GLN A 363 17.11 -2.16 -27.47
C GLN A 363 15.91 -2.89 -28.09
N ASP A 364 16.14 -3.69 -29.12
CA ASP A 364 15.09 -4.51 -29.75
C ASP A 364 14.56 -5.57 -28.79
N ALA A 365 15.46 -6.24 -28.07
CA ALA A 365 15.10 -7.19 -27.01
C ALA A 365 14.28 -6.51 -25.90
N LYS A 366 14.69 -5.31 -25.47
CA LYS A 366 13.99 -4.53 -24.43
C LYS A 366 12.60 -4.08 -24.90
N ASN A 367 12.45 -3.72 -26.17
CA ASN A 367 11.15 -3.30 -26.72
C ASN A 367 10.13 -4.44 -26.68
N LYS A 368 10.56 -5.69 -26.82
CA LYS A 368 9.73 -6.91 -26.75
C LYS A 368 9.32 -7.32 -25.32
N LEU A 369 9.83 -6.65 -24.28
CA LEU A 369 9.44 -6.91 -22.89
C LEU A 369 8.13 -6.21 -22.53
N THR A 370 7.34 -6.86 -21.67
CA THR A 370 6.17 -6.24 -21.01
C THR A 370 6.58 -5.12 -20.06
N ASN A 371 5.64 -4.25 -19.69
CA ASN A 371 5.91 -3.15 -18.75
C ASN A 371 6.43 -3.64 -17.40
N ASP A 372 5.89 -4.75 -16.87
CA ASP A 372 6.33 -5.34 -15.60
C ASP A 372 7.76 -5.89 -15.67
N GLN A 373 8.12 -6.51 -16.80
CA GLN A 373 9.49 -6.97 -17.04
C GLN A 373 10.45 -5.79 -17.17
N LYS A 374 10.06 -4.70 -17.83
CA LYS A 374 10.86 -3.47 -17.92
C LYS A 374 11.09 -2.82 -16.55
N ASN A 375 10.08 -2.81 -15.69
CA ASN A 375 10.20 -2.36 -14.30
C ASN A 375 11.17 -3.26 -13.52
N THR A 376 11.05 -4.59 -13.66
CA THR A 376 11.97 -5.55 -13.04
C THR A 376 13.44 -5.30 -13.41
N LEU A 377 13.70 -4.94 -14.67
CA LEU A 377 15.03 -4.54 -15.14
C LEU A 377 15.52 -3.24 -14.46
N SER A 378 14.63 -2.25 -14.32
CA SER A 378 14.90 -0.98 -13.63
C SER A 378 15.26 -1.18 -12.17
N ASP A 379 14.42 -1.92 -11.44
CA ASP A 379 14.58 -2.17 -10.01
C ASP A 379 15.87 -2.95 -9.69
N ASN A 380 16.38 -3.72 -10.65
CA ASN A 380 17.61 -4.51 -10.51
C ASN A 380 18.82 -3.89 -11.20
N ASN A 381 18.70 -2.67 -11.72
CA ASN A 381 19.77 -1.91 -12.37
C ASN A 381 20.38 -2.61 -13.62
N VAL A 382 19.53 -3.23 -14.45
CA VAL A 382 19.91 -3.96 -15.70
C VAL A 382 19.26 -3.32 -16.95
N SER A 383 18.89 -2.04 -16.89
CA SER A 383 18.09 -1.38 -17.94
C SER A 383 18.86 -0.97 -19.21
N GLY A 384 20.16 -1.27 -19.31
CA GLY A 384 21.02 -0.90 -20.43
C GLY A 384 22.07 -1.97 -20.74
N ALA A 385 22.49 -2.06 -22.01
CA ALA A 385 23.44 -3.05 -22.51
C ALA A 385 24.75 -3.11 -21.70
N ARG A 386 25.34 -1.94 -21.41
CA ARG A 386 26.56 -1.84 -20.59
C ARG A 386 26.39 -2.47 -19.21
N LYS A 387 25.29 -2.14 -18.51
CA LYS A 387 25.00 -2.67 -17.17
C LYS A 387 24.72 -4.17 -17.19
N LEU A 388 24.08 -4.68 -18.26
CA LEU A 388 23.87 -6.12 -18.46
C LEU A 388 25.22 -6.84 -18.59
N ILE A 389 26.12 -6.34 -19.44
CA ILE A 389 27.48 -6.89 -19.65
C ILE A 389 28.29 -6.88 -18.35
N GLU A 390 28.35 -5.74 -17.65
CA GLU A 390 29.03 -5.62 -16.36
C GLU A 390 28.48 -6.60 -15.33
N THR A 391 27.15 -6.79 -15.32
CA THR A 391 26.48 -7.69 -14.38
C THR A 391 26.71 -9.17 -14.72
N LEU A 392 26.80 -9.52 -16.00
CA LEU A 392 27.16 -10.86 -16.46
C LEU A 392 28.62 -11.20 -16.09
N ASN A 393 29.55 -10.29 -16.36
CA ASN A 393 30.96 -10.41 -15.94
C ASN A 393 31.07 -10.58 -14.42
N THR A 394 30.40 -9.72 -13.64
CA THR A 394 30.38 -9.81 -12.16
C THR A 394 29.72 -11.11 -11.66
N GLY A 395 28.77 -11.66 -12.43
CA GLY A 395 28.04 -12.88 -12.08
C GLY A 395 28.88 -14.16 -12.16
N ALA A 396 29.94 -14.16 -12.98
CA ALA A 396 30.88 -15.27 -13.13
C ALA A 396 31.94 -15.35 -12.00
N HIS A 397 31.93 -14.40 -11.07
CA HIS A 397 32.84 -14.33 -9.92
C HIS A 397 32.04 -14.29 -8.60
N ASP A 398 32.55 -14.90 -7.52
CA ASP A 398 31.86 -14.99 -6.21
C ASP A 398 31.92 -13.68 -5.40
N TYR A 399 31.47 -12.57 -6.01
CA TYR A 399 31.29 -11.30 -5.32
C TYR A 399 29.96 -11.25 -4.55
N THR A 400 29.86 -10.46 -3.47
CA THR A 400 28.59 -10.29 -2.72
C THR A 400 27.41 -9.88 -3.62
N ALA A 401 27.68 -9.12 -4.69
CA ALA A 401 26.69 -8.71 -5.69
C ALA A 401 26.24 -9.83 -6.65
N SER A 402 26.96 -10.96 -6.75
CA SER A 402 26.59 -12.11 -7.59
C SER A 402 25.48 -12.96 -6.98
N LYS A 403 25.28 -12.85 -5.66
CA LYS A 403 24.36 -13.68 -4.85
C LYS A 403 22.88 -13.26 -4.91
N ASN A 404 22.54 -12.16 -5.60
CA ASN A 404 21.18 -11.63 -5.67
C ASN A 404 20.33 -12.35 -6.76
N MET A 405 19.30 -13.09 -6.33
CA MET A 405 18.39 -13.83 -7.22
C MET A 405 17.45 -12.91 -8.03
N GLY A 406 17.00 -11.78 -7.48
CA GLY A 406 16.21 -10.80 -8.23
C GLY A 406 16.97 -10.27 -9.44
N LYS A 407 18.27 -10.04 -9.27
CA LYS A 407 19.18 -9.64 -10.35
C LYS A 407 19.37 -10.75 -11.38
N ALA A 408 19.49 -12.02 -10.96
CA ALA A 408 19.56 -13.17 -11.87
C ALA A 408 18.29 -13.29 -12.75
N VAL A 409 17.12 -13.11 -12.14
CA VAL A 409 15.84 -13.10 -12.87
C VAL A 409 15.79 -11.96 -13.88
N ALA A 410 16.14 -10.73 -13.48
CA ALA A 410 16.14 -9.57 -14.36
C ALA A 410 17.05 -9.76 -15.60
N ILE A 411 18.25 -10.32 -15.40
CA ILE A 411 19.17 -10.70 -16.49
C ILE A 411 18.51 -11.73 -17.42
N SER A 412 17.92 -12.78 -16.86
CA SER A 412 17.32 -13.85 -17.67
C SER A 412 16.19 -13.34 -18.59
N LEU A 413 15.39 -12.38 -18.12
CA LEU A 413 14.26 -11.84 -18.90
C LEU A 413 14.73 -11.18 -20.20
N ILE A 414 15.78 -10.36 -20.12
CA ILE A 414 16.32 -9.69 -21.30
C ILE A 414 17.13 -10.65 -22.18
N LEU A 415 17.89 -11.58 -21.59
CA LEU A 415 18.58 -12.63 -22.34
C LEU A 415 17.60 -13.52 -23.11
N GLY A 416 16.42 -13.81 -22.55
CA GLY A 416 15.42 -14.62 -23.23
C GLY A 416 14.93 -13.99 -24.53
N GLN A 417 14.81 -12.65 -24.56
CA GLN A 417 14.46 -11.94 -25.79
C GLN A 417 15.64 -11.86 -26.78
N LEU A 418 16.87 -11.72 -26.29
CA LEU A 418 18.08 -11.76 -27.13
C LEU A 418 18.25 -13.13 -27.79
N LEU A 419 18.09 -14.22 -27.03
CA LEU A 419 18.18 -15.59 -27.55
C LEU A 419 17.11 -15.90 -28.59
N LYS A 420 15.91 -15.30 -28.49
CA LYS A 420 14.88 -15.41 -29.55
C LYS A 420 15.26 -14.70 -30.83
N ILE A 421 15.88 -13.52 -30.71
CA ILE A 421 16.36 -12.79 -31.89
C ILE A 421 17.41 -13.65 -32.58
N TRP A 422 18.37 -14.17 -31.82
CA TRP A 422 19.40 -15.08 -32.31
C TRP A 422 18.84 -16.36 -32.94
N ALA A 423 17.90 -17.03 -32.27
CA ALA A 423 17.26 -18.24 -32.79
C ALA A 423 16.57 -18.01 -34.15
N ASN A 424 15.91 -16.86 -34.31
CA ASN A 424 15.28 -16.49 -35.58
C ASN A 424 16.31 -16.22 -36.68
N GLU A 425 17.50 -15.72 -36.35
CA GLU A 425 18.60 -15.50 -37.29
C GLU A 425 19.26 -16.82 -37.76
N HIS A 426 19.04 -17.92 -37.04
CA HIS A 426 19.65 -19.24 -37.29
C HIS A 426 18.61 -20.34 -37.58
N ALA A 427 17.37 -19.96 -37.89
CA ALA A 427 16.25 -20.87 -38.16
C ALA A 427 16.13 -21.27 -39.66
N GLU A 428 17.22 -21.16 -40.43
CA GLU A 428 17.30 -21.61 -41.83
C GLU A 428 17.80 -23.05 -41.96
#